data_AF-A0A2M9KV17-F1
#
_entry.id   AF-A0A2M9KV17-F1
#
_cell.length_a   1.000
_cell.length_b   1.000
_cell.length_c   1.000
_cell.angle_alpha   90.00
_cell.angle_beta   90.00
_cell.angle_gamma   90.00
#
_symmetry.space_group_name_H-M   'P 1'
#
loop_
_entity.id
_entity.type
_entity.pdbx_description
1 polymer ?
#
loop_
_entity_poly.entity_id
_entity_poly.type
_entity_poly.pdbx_seq_one_letter_code
_entity_poly.pdbx_strand_id
1 'polypeptide(L)'
;MTDQHARIDAHRNRCTNAALALRSCLDHFIERVALDESHEDGKATTLDVWLREGPSTPDVVISLAGLRSVRPWQPAPAPSCINGISLTHLPELPLPWPAEAVGRLDRTEDLPALVRLRIVGPLEIDAVASIVTVYRAPSDDAASALR
;
A
#
# COMPACT_ATOMS: atom_id res chain seq x y z
N MET A 1 4.34 28.33 -7.72
CA MET A 1 3.28 27.74 -8.58
C MET A 1 3.75 26.54 -9.39
N THR A 2 4.98 26.53 -9.93
CA THR A 2 5.57 25.40 -10.68
C THR A 2 5.93 24.19 -9.81
N ASP A 3 6.35 24.41 -8.56
CA ASP A 3 6.77 23.34 -7.63
C ASP A 3 5.61 22.45 -7.14
N GLN A 4 4.43 23.04 -6.90
CA GLN A 4 3.24 22.27 -6.46
C GLN A 4 2.71 21.33 -7.54
N HIS A 5 2.63 21.79 -8.80
CA HIS A 5 2.23 20.94 -9.92
C HIS A 5 3.20 19.76 -10.13
N ALA A 6 4.50 20.03 -10.06
CA ALA A 6 5.52 18.98 -10.15
C ALA A 6 5.39 17.94 -9.02
N ARG A 7 5.05 18.37 -7.79
CA ARG A 7 4.83 17.48 -6.66
C ARG A 7 3.58 16.61 -6.82
N ILE A 8 2.48 17.17 -7.32
CA ILE A 8 1.24 16.42 -7.61
C ILE A 8 1.52 15.36 -8.69
N ASP A 9 2.20 15.74 -9.77
CA ASP A 9 2.56 14.83 -10.85
C ASP A 9 3.50 13.72 -10.35
N ALA A 10 4.47 14.05 -9.48
CA ALA A 10 5.35 13.06 -8.88
C ALA A 10 4.60 12.06 -8.00
N HIS A 11 3.62 12.50 -7.21
CA HIS A 11 2.81 11.61 -6.36
C HIS A 11 1.92 10.69 -7.20
N ARG A 12 1.25 11.25 -8.21
CA ARG A 12 0.45 10.47 -9.18
C ARG A 12 1.30 9.44 -9.92
N ASN A 13 2.51 9.81 -10.34
CA ASN A 13 3.44 8.90 -11.02
C ASN A 13 3.89 7.76 -10.09
N ARG A 14 4.21 8.06 -8.83
CA ARG A 14 4.52 7.01 -7.82
C ARG A 14 3.36 6.02 -7.66
N CYS A 15 2.13 6.54 -7.53
CA CYS A 15 0.95 5.67 -7.44
C CYS A 15 0.76 4.84 -8.72
N THR A 16 0.94 5.43 -9.89
CA THR A 16 0.79 4.73 -11.17
C THR A 16 1.82 3.60 -11.31
N ASN A 17 3.08 3.87 -10.99
CA ASN A 17 4.15 2.86 -11.03
C ASN A 17 3.94 1.74 -10.00
N ALA A 18 3.51 2.10 -8.79
CA ALA A 18 3.16 1.12 -7.77
C ALA A 18 1.99 0.24 -8.22
N ALA A 19 0.92 0.81 -8.77
CA ALA A 19 -0.20 0.06 -9.32
C ALA A 19 0.23 -0.89 -10.44
N LEU A 20 1.11 -0.45 -11.34
CA LEU A 20 1.66 -1.29 -12.41
C LEU A 20 2.48 -2.47 -11.87
N ALA A 21 3.32 -2.24 -10.86
CA ALA A 21 4.12 -3.29 -10.22
C ALA A 21 3.25 -4.37 -9.57
N LEU A 22 2.05 -4.00 -9.07
CA LEU A 22 1.13 -4.93 -8.40
C LEU A 22 0.23 -5.72 -9.35
N ARG A 23 0.18 -5.40 -10.65
CA ARG A 23 -0.69 -6.09 -11.61
C ARG A 23 -0.39 -7.58 -11.75
N SER A 24 0.85 -8.00 -11.53
CA SER A 24 1.29 -9.39 -11.60
C SER A 24 1.22 -10.13 -10.26
N CYS A 25 0.69 -9.50 -9.20
CA CYS A 25 0.70 -10.09 -7.85
C CYS A 25 -0.56 -10.93 -7.54
N LEU A 26 -1.39 -11.27 -8.53
CA LEU A 26 -2.57 -12.11 -8.29
C LEU A 26 -2.20 -13.58 -8.00
N ASP A 27 -1.05 -14.04 -8.51
CA ASP A 27 -0.52 -15.38 -8.22
C ASP A 27 0.29 -15.43 -6.91
N HIS A 28 0.35 -14.32 -6.17
CA HIS A 28 1.01 -14.25 -4.87
C HIS A 28 0.03 -14.49 -3.72
N PHE A 29 0.58 -14.83 -2.56
CA PHE A 29 -0.12 -14.93 -1.28
C PHE A 29 0.33 -13.79 -0.37
N ILE A 30 -0.58 -13.29 0.47
CA ILE A 30 -0.23 -12.40 1.57
C ILE A 30 0.47 -13.25 2.63
N GLU A 31 1.79 -13.10 2.73
CA GLU A 31 2.64 -13.83 3.69
C GLU A 31 2.62 -13.16 5.07
N ARG A 32 2.58 -11.83 5.09
CA ARG A 32 2.59 -11.05 6.33
C ARG A 32 1.93 -9.70 6.13
N VAL A 33 1.26 -9.23 7.18
CA VAL A 33 0.79 -7.86 7.31
C VAL A 33 1.31 -7.34 8.65
N ALA A 34 2.00 -6.21 8.65
CA ALA A 34 2.50 -5.57 9.86
C ALA A 34 2.03 -4.11 9.90
N LEU A 35 1.42 -3.71 11.01
CA LEU A 35 1.11 -2.31 11.30
C LEU A 35 2.04 -1.85 12.41
N ASP A 36 2.87 -0.87 12.09
CA ASP A 36 3.73 -0.19 13.06
C ASP A 36 3.06 1.11 13.49
N GLU A 37 2.50 1.08 14.70
CA GLU A 37 1.91 2.26 15.37
C GLU A 37 2.90 2.93 16.33
N SER A 38 4.21 2.63 16.24
CA SER A 38 5.19 3.27 17.10
C SER A 38 5.18 4.79 16.88
N HIS A 39 4.70 5.50 17.90
CA HIS A 39 4.76 6.96 17.98
C HIS A 39 6.12 7.46 18.48
N GLU A 40 7.11 6.56 18.62
CA GLU A 40 8.47 6.92 19.00
C GLU A 40 9.17 7.65 17.83
N ASP A 41 9.91 8.72 18.15
CA ASP A 41 10.73 9.49 17.21
C ASP A 41 10.00 10.15 16.02
N GLY A 42 8.72 10.51 16.18
CA GLY A 42 7.98 11.22 15.12
C GLY A 42 7.83 10.41 13.83
N LYS A 43 7.99 9.08 13.92
CA LYS A 43 7.74 8.17 12.80
C LYS A 43 6.25 8.19 12.47
N ALA A 44 5.96 8.21 11.17
CA ALA A 44 4.60 8.09 10.70
C ALA A 44 4.15 6.63 10.84
N THR A 45 2.91 6.40 11.26
CA THR A 45 2.31 5.05 11.28
C THR A 45 2.47 4.39 9.91
N THR A 46 2.98 3.16 9.89
CA THR A 46 3.23 2.40 8.65
C THR A 46 2.47 1.09 8.60
N LEU A 47 2.04 0.70 7.39
CA LEU A 47 1.46 -0.61 7.10
C LEU A 47 2.31 -1.25 6.01
N ASP A 48 2.89 -2.38 6.34
CA ASP A 48 3.66 -3.18 5.40
C ASP A 48 2.91 -4.48 5.09
N VAL A 49 2.83 -4.80 3.80
CA VAL A 49 2.21 -6.04 3.29
C VAL A 49 3.24 -6.78 2.47
N TRP A 50 3.56 -8.01 2.85
CA TRP A 50 4.48 -8.89 2.13
C TRP A 50 3.69 -9.88 1.30
N LEU A 51 4.00 -9.91 0.01
CA LEU A 51 3.41 -10.83 -0.95
C LEU A 51 4.47 -11.83 -1.41
N ARG A 52 4.15 -13.12 -1.36
CA ARG A 52 5.04 -14.21 -1.73
C ARG A 52 4.43 -15.06 -2.83
N GLU A 53 5.18 -15.30 -3.90
CA GLU A 53 4.80 -16.24 -4.97
C GLU A 53 5.26 -17.67 -4.64
N GLY A 54 6.43 -17.80 -4.01
CA GLY A 54 7.03 -19.08 -3.63
C GLY A 54 8.33 -18.88 -2.86
N PRO A 55 8.91 -19.97 -2.31
CA PRO A 55 10.04 -19.90 -1.37
C PRO A 55 11.31 -19.29 -1.98
N SER A 56 11.58 -19.54 -3.27
CA SER A 56 12.78 -19.05 -3.96
C SER A 56 12.59 -17.68 -4.65
N THR A 57 11.38 -17.12 -4.64
CA THR A 57 11.08 -15.85 -5.31
C THR A 57 11.19 -14.72 -4.30
N PRO A 58 11.83 -13.57 -4.62
CA PRO A 58 11.83 -12.40 -3.76
C PRO A 58 10.40 -11.97 -3.41
N ASP A 59 10.17 -11.62 -2.16
CA ASP A 59 8.88 -11.10 -1.70
C ASP A 59 8.65 -9.70 -2.30
N VAL A 60 7.41 -9.42 -2.70
CA VAL A 60 6.98 -8.05 -3.03
C VAL A 60 6.47 -7.40 -1.77
N VAL A 61 7.08 -6.29 -1.37
CA VAL A 61 6.69 -5.54 -0.18
C VAL A 61 5.97 -4.26 -0.60
N ILE A 62 4.76 -4.07 -0.07
CA ILE A 62 3.99 -2.83 -0.19
C ILE A 62 4.08 -2.12 1.15
N SER A 63 4.79 -1.00 1.18
CA SER A 63 4.91 -0.17 2.36
C SER A 63 4.09 1.10 2.20
N LEU A 64 3.17 1.32 3.14
CA LEU A 64 2.34 2.51 3.23
C LEU A 64 2.75 3.31 4.45
N ALA A 65 3.07 4.60 4.27
CA ALA A 65 3.44 5.48 5.37
C ALA A 65 2.53 6.71 5.45
N GLY A 66 2.38 7.24 6.68
CA GLY A 66 1.43 8.32 6.95
C GLY A 66 -0.01 7.84 6.75
N LEU A 67 -0.32 6.70 7.37
CA LEU A 67 -1.65 6.09 7.33
C LEU A 67 -2.72 7.05 7.85
N ARG A 68 -3.84 7.08 7.13
CA ARG A 68 -5.05 7.85 7.48
C ARG A 68 -6.22 6.93 7.81
N SER A 69 -6.26 5.74 7.22
CA SER A 69 -7.31 4.75 7.46
C SER A 69 -6.80 3.36 7.09
N VAL A 70 -7.19 2.33 7.85
CA VAL A 70 -7.02 0.91 7.48
C VAL A 70 -8.29 0.18 7.91
N ARG A 71 -8.98 -0.51 6.99
CA ARG A 71 -10.20 -1.27 7.28
C ARG A 71 -10.30 -2.55 6.43
N PRO A 72 -10.83 -3.67 6.95
CA PRO A 72 -10.88 -3.97 8.39
C PRO A 72 -9.45 -4.03 8.94
N TRP A 73 -9.26 -3.59 10.18
CA TRP A 73 -8.04 -3.92 10.92
C TRP A 73 -8.33 -5.16 11.76
N GLN A 74 -8.07 -6.33 11.17
CA GLN A 74 -8.03 -7.59 11.89
C GLN A 74 -6.82 -8.36 11.38
N PRO A 75 -5.84 -8.69 12.23
CA PRO A 75 -4.75 -9.56 11.83
C PRO A 75 -5.33 -10.95 11.53
N ALA A 76 -5.55 -11.25 10.25
CA ALA A 76 -5.92 -12.58 9.81
C ALA A 76 -4.66 -13.47 9.78
N PRO A 77 -4.81 -14.78 9.99
CA PRO A 77 -3.71 -15.70 9.83
C PRO A 77 -3.23 -15.71 8.38
N ALA A 78 -1.93 -15.46 8.19
CA ALA A 78 -1.24 -15.68 6.94
C ALA A 78 -0.79 -17.16 6.82
N PRO A 79 -0.59 -17.71 5.61
CA PRO A 79 -0.75 -17.06 4.30
C PRO A 79 -2.21 -16.98 3.82
N SER A 80 -2.54 -15.96 3.00
CA SER A 80 -3.88 -15.78 2.41
C SER A 80 -3.83 -15.46 0.91
N CYS A 81 -4.73 -16.03 0.11
CA CYS A 81 -4.80 -15.80 -1.34
C CYS A 81 -5.27 -14.38 -1.70
N ILE A 82 -4.88 -13.90 -2.88
CA ILE A 82 -5.29 -12.61 -3.41
C ILE A 82 -6.30 -12.81 -4.54
N ASN A 83 -7.54 -12.38 -4.35
CA ASN A 83 -8.57 -12.36 -5.40
C ASN A 83 -8.53 -11.06 -6.21
N GLY A 84 -8.00 -9.99 -5.64
CA GLY A 84 -7.80 -8.72 -6.33
C GLY A 84 -6.85 -7.81 -5.56
N ILE A 85 -5.99 -7.10 -6.29
CA ILE A 85 -5.12 -6.07 -5.74
C ILE A 85 -5.19 -4.83 -6.63
N SER A 86 -5.38 -3.68 -6.01
CA SER A 86 -5.46 -2.40 -6.71
C SER A 86 -4.89 -1.29 -5.86
N LEU A 87 -4.29 -0.32 -6.53
CA LEU A 87 -3.74 0.87 -5.91
C LEU A 87 -4.20 2.08 -6.69
N THR A 88 -4.82 3.04 -6.00
CA THR A 88 -5.51 4.16 -6.60
C THR A 88 -5.00 5.48 -6.03
N HIS A 89 -4.66 6.42 -6.91
CA HIS A 89 -4.33 7.79 -6.53
C HIS A 89 -5.60 8.55 -6.12
N LEU A 90 -5.56 9.18 -4.95
CA LEU A 90 -6.62 10.02 -4.42
C LEU A 90 -6.14 11.48 -4.45
N PRO A 91 -6.60 12.30 -5.40
CA PRO A 91 -6.07 13.66 -5.53
C PRO A 91 -6.54 14.57 -4.38
N GLU A 92 -5.77 15.62 -4.12
CA GLU A 92 -6.18 16.72 -3.23
C GLU A 92 -7.41 17.47 -3.78
N LEU A 93 -8.06 18.28 -2.94
CA LEU A 93 -9.10 19.19 -3.41
C LEU A 93 -8.51 20.19 -4.45
N PRO A 94 -9.29 20.61 -5.46
CA PRO A 94 -10.72 20.34 -5.68
C PRO A 94 -11.02 19.11 -6.54
N LEU A 95 -10.00 18.35 -6.97
CA LEU A 95 -10.20 17.21 -7.89
C LEU A 95 -11.01 16.10 -7.21
N PRO A 96 -11.99 15.47 -7.87
CA PRO A 96 -12.81 14.44 -7.23
C PRO A 96 -11.99 13.16 -6.97
N TRP A 97 -12.31 12.47 -5.87
CA TRP A 97 -11.88 11.10 -5.68
C TRP A 97 -12.70 10.14 -6.57
N PRO A 98 -12.14 8.98 -6.94
CA PRO A 98 -12.92 7.92 -7.59
C PRO A 98 -14.12 7.49 -6.74
N ALA A 99 -15.20 7.07 -7.39
CA ALA A 99 -16.49 6.78 -6.74
C ALA A 99 -16.35 5.73 -5.61
N GLU A 100 -15.51 4.73 -5.81
CA GLU A 100 -15.22 3.68 -4.86
C GLU A 100 -14.51 4.16 -3.58
N ALA A 101 -13.90 5.35 -3.61
CA ALA A 101 -13.18 5.95 -2.49
C ALA A 101 -14.00 7.03 -1.76
N VAL A 102 -15.18 7.39 -2.28
CA VAL A 102 -16.08 8.35 -1.63
C VAL A 102 -16.52 7.82 -0.26
N GLY A 103 -16.52 8.69 0.75
CA GLY A 103 -16.90 8.35 2.13
C GLY A 103 -15.86 7.54 2.91
N ARG A 104 -14.66 7.29 2.34
CA ARG A 104 -13.56 6.63 3.06
C ARG A 104 -12.94 7.51 4.13
N LEU A 105 -12.80 8.80 3.84
CA LEU A 105 -12.26 9.83 4.71
C LEU A 105 -12.98 11.15 4.42
N ASP A 106 -13.10 12.00 5.42
CA ASP A 106 -13.56 13.37 5.25
C ASP A 106 -12.49 14.18 4.50
N ARG A 107 -12.89 14.83 3.40
CA ARG A 107 -11.99 15.62 2.57
C ARG A 107 -11.95 17.04 3.10
N THR A 108 -10.79 17.47 3.60
CA THR A 108 -10.53 18.85 4.05
C THR A 108 -9.51 19.52 3.13
N GLU A 109 -9.43 20.85 3.16
CA GLU A 109 -8.46 21.62 2.35
C GLU A 109 -7.00 21.29 2.70
N ASP A 110 -6.75 20.87 3.95
CA ASP A 110 -5.42 20.48 4.44
C ASP A 110 -5.01 19.05 4.05
N LEU A 111 -5.93 18.26 3.46
CA LEU A 111 -5.64 16.88 3.10
C LEU A 111 -4.85 16.83 1.78
N PRO A 112 -3.60 16.37 1.80
CA PRO A 112 -2.80 16.28 0.58
C PRO A 112 -3.34 15.17 -0.33
N ALA A 113 -2.74 15.03 -1.52
CA ALA A 113 -2.94 13.84 -2.33
C ALA A 113 -2.55 12.56 -1.53
N LEU A 114 -3.37 11.53 -1.63
CA LEU A 114 -3.24 10.26 -0.91
C LEU A 114 -3.21 9.09 -1.89
N VAL A 115 -2.93 7.91 -1.36
CA VAL A 115 -3.01 6.63 -2.06
C VAL A 115 -3.96 5.71 -1.30
N ARG A 116 -4.78 4.97 -2.05
CA ARG A 116 -5.59 3.87 -1.51
C ARG A 116 -5.06 2.54 -2.03
N LEU A 117 -4.66 1.65 -1.14
CA LEU A 117 -4.42 0.24 -1.42
C LEU A 117 -5.70 -0.53 -1.11
N ARG A 118 -6.15 -1.36 -2.05
CA ARG A 118 -7.23 -2.32 -1.84
C ARG A 118 -6.81 -3.71 -2.26
N ILE A 119 -6.78 -4.62 -1.31
CA ILE A 119 -6.59 -6.06 -1.50
C ILE A 119 -7.90 -6.75 -1.10
N VAL A 120 -8.37 -7.65 -1.97
CA VAL A 120 -9.60 -8.43 -1.80
C VAL A 120 -9.24 -9.90 -1.84
N GLY A 121 -9.84 -10.68 -0.94
CA GLY A 121 -9.68 -12.12 -0.84
C GLY A 121 -10.22 -12.62 0.49
N PRO A 122 -9.79 -13.80 0.98
CA PRO A 122 -10.10 -14.24 2.34
C PRO A 122 -9.60 -13.26 3.40
N LEU A 123 -8.53 -12.52 3.09
CA LEU A 123 -8.08 -11.34 3.83
C LEU A 123 -8.35 -10.08 3.00
N GLU A 124 -9.09 -9.14 3.57
CA GLU A 124 -9.37 -7.84 2.96
C GLU A 124 -8.51 -6.74 3.60
N ILE A 125 -7.90 -5.90 2.77
CA ILE A 125 -7.16 -4.71 3.21
C ILE A 125 -7.65 -3.53 2.38
N ASP A 126 -8.19 -2.50 3.03
CA ASP A 126 -8.53 -1.21 2.41
C ASP A 126 -7.87 -0.10 3.24
N ALA A 127 -6.69 0.32 2.77
CA ALA A 127 -5.82 1.26 3.47
C ALA A 127 -5.65 2.55 2.66
N VAL A 128 -5.65 3.69 3.36
CA VAL A 128 -5.37 5.01 2.81
C VAL A 128 -4.15 5.61 3.49
N ALA A 129 -3.18 6.08 2.70
CA ALA A 129 -1.90 6.58 3.18
C ALA A 129 -1.44 7.80 2.40
N SER A 130 -0.41 8.47 2.91
CA SER A 130 0.20 9.64 2.25
C SER A 130 1.36 9.24 1.33
N ILE A 131 1.97 8.08 1.57
CA ILE A 131 3.13 7.58 0.82
C ILE A 131 2.90 6.10 0.52
N VAL A 132 3.29 5.67 -0.68
CA VAL A 132 3.45 4.27 -1.03
C VAL A 132 4.84 4.00 -1.61
N THR A 133 5.42 2.89 -1.18
CA THR A 133 6.62 2.29 -1.77
C THR A 133 6.32 0.84 -2.09
N VAL A 134 6.65 0.40 -3.31
CA VAL A 134 6.59 -1.02 -3.69
C VAL A 134 8.00 -1.44 -4.09
N TYR A 135 8.52 -2.48 -3.45
CA TYR A 135 9.88 -2.98 -3.71
C TYR A 135 9.94 -4.49 -3.54
N ARG A 136 11.06 -5.09 -3.98
CA ARG A 136 11.33 -6.52 -3.78
C ARG A 136 12.33 -6.71 -2.66
N ALA A 137 12.02 -7.58 -1.71
CA ALA A 137 12.92 -8.01 -0.64
C ALA A 137 13.36 -9.46 -0.90
N PRO A 138 14.60 -9.85 -0.60
CA PRO A 138 15.00 -11.25 -0.64
C PRO A 138 14.05 -12.11 0.20
N SER A 139 13.66 -13.28 -0.31
CA SER A 139 12.91 -14.25 0.50
C SER A 139 13.77 -14.74 1.66
N ASP A 140 13.19 -14.87 2.84
CA ASP A 140 13.86 -15.41 4.03
C ASP A 140 14.40 -16.83 3.78
N ASP A 141 13.75 -17.62 2.93
CA ASP A 141 14.20 -18.96 2.55
C ASP A 141 15.46 -18.89 1.67
N ALA A 142 15.50 -17.96 0.72
CA ALA A 142 16.68 -17.72 -0.12
C ALA A 142 17.84 -17.15 0.71
N ALA A 143 17.55 -16.27 1.68
CA ALA A 143 18.53 -15.75 2.62
C ALA A 143 19.09 -16.85 3.54
N SER A 144 18.26 -17.83 3.90
CA SER A 144 18.66 -18.98 4.73
C SER A 144 19.46 -20.04 3.96
N ALA A 145 19.32 -20.10 2.63
CA ALA A 145 20.02 -21.06 1.77
C ALA A 145 21.46 -20.64 1.41
N LEU A 146 21.85 -19.39 1.68
CA LEU A 146 23.22 -18.92 1.52
C LEU A 146 24.08 -19.40 2.71
N ARG A 147 24.73 -20.56 2.53
CA ARG A 147 25.87 -21.03 3.33
C ARG A 147 27.12 -21.11 2.49
#